data_AF-A0A1G8BIX9-F1
#
_entry.id   AF-A0A1G8BIX9-F1
#
_cell.length_a   1.000
_cell.length_b   1.000
_cell.length_c   1.000
_cell.angle_alpha   90.00
_cell.angle_beta   90.00
_cell.angle_gamma   90.00
#
_symmetry.space_group_name_H-M   'P 1'
#
loop_
_entity.id
_entity.type
_entity.pdbx_description
1 polymer ?
#
loop_
_entity_poly.entity_id
_entity_poly.type
_entity_poly.pdbx_seq_one_letter_code
_entity_poly.pdbx_strand_id
1 'polypeptide(L)'
;MTATLRASLRPYTLAGLLAFAALGMPPLCAAPAKAPAAETADGGRYFGPLVAGKMHGQGRLEYASGAFYEGGFARGVFSGQGKLRQASGVEYTGAFRQGAFDGIGRYTSPKGEIYTGSFVKGSFEGQGRFQGADGATFEGHFKHWRPHGAGKLTDTDGTVFEGEFVQGQVQGKARVTTSDGIHYEGELKDWKFEGEGVLRTAEGDEYRGSFKNGQFDGKGVLRYAVAQADGRREDSGNWTEGQLDDPALDKLTRDNIELALYGQQSLLERSLARVLPRDAAKKINLYLLGVAGDGAQEVFHRETAFVQRQFDRDYGTVGRSLMLVNSRNTVAQQPMATRTSIAASLDALGAKMDKNNDILFLFLTSHGSPEHELALAQNGMDLHSLPAQELASMLKHSGIRWKVIVISACYAGGFIAPLKDDNTLIITAARSDRTSFGCDDQNDFTYFSEAYFKEALPRSAGFAEAFDKAKVLVQAREEADFREGGMETEEHSEPQLFQGKAIAAQLKAWRAQAR
;
A
#
# COMPACT_ATOMS: atom_id res chain seq x y z
N MET A 1 1.24 -5.54 -9.38
CA MET A 1 1.00 -4.59 -8.27
C MET A 1 -0.45 -4.70 -7.83
N THR A 2 -0.73 -5.42 -6.74
CA THR A 2 -2.10 -5.64 -6.24
C THR A 2 -2.29 -4.86 -4.94
N ALA A 3 -2.97 -3.72 -5.01
CA ALA A 3 -3.35 -2.94 -3.84
C ALA A 3 -4.63 -3.54 -3.23
N THR A 4 -4.46 -4.39 -2.21
CA THR A 4 -5.56 -4.87 -1.37
C THR A 4 -6.10 -3.74 -0.50
N LEU A 5 -7.26 -3.18 -0.85
CA LEU A 5 -8.01 -2.26 0.01
C LEU A 5 -8.65 -3.02 1.19
N ARG A 6 -8.10 -2.85 2.40
CA ARG A 6 -8.77 -3.17 3.67
C ARG A 6 -8.93 -1.90 4.49
N ALA A 7 -10.11 -1.29 4.44
CA ALA A 7 -10.51 -0.26 5.40
C ALA A 7 -11.13 -0.93 6.64
N SER A 8 -10.45 -0.85 7.77
CA SER A 8 -10.98 -1.27 9.07
C SER A 8 -11.34 -0.04 9.90
N LEU A 9 -12.61 0.07 10.32
CA LEU A 9 -13.09 1.10 11.24
C LEU A 9 -13.08 0.53 12.66
N ARG A 10 -12.35 1.16 13.58
CA ARG A 10 -12.53 0.99 15.03
C ARG A 10 -12.84 2.35 15.66
N PRO A 11 -13.76 2.42 16.65
CA PRO A 11 -14.08 3.66 17.34
C PRO A 11 -13.28 3.75 18.65
N TYR A 12 -12.72 4.92 18.96
CA TYR A 12 -12.41 5.28 20.35
C TYR A 12 -12.74 6.73 20.68
N THR A 13 -13.27 6.84 21.89
CA THR A 13 -13.78 7.97 22.66
C THR A 13 -12.70 9.00 23.02
N LEU A 14 -13.08 10.28 23.08
CA LEU A 14 -12.26 11.33 23.68
C LEU A 14 -12.96 11.94 24.90
N ALA A 15 -12.29 11.85 26.06
CA ALA A 15 -12.49 12.69 27.23
C ALA A 15 -11.36 13.73 27.25
N GLY A 16 -11.64 14.96 27.69
CA GLY A 16 -10.58 15.95 27.94
C GLY A 16 -11.07 17.39 28.02
N LEU A 17 -11.04 17.94 29.24
CA LEU A 17 -11.38 19.30 29.63
C LEU A 17 -10.56 20.38 28.91
N LEU A 18 -11.16 21.58 28.77
CA LEU A 18 -10.43 22.84 28.67
C LEU A 18 -11.00 23.84 29.69
N ALA A 19 -10.09 24.49 30.43
CA ALA A 19 -10.38 25.48 31.46
C ALA A 19 -9.60 26.78 31.19
N PHE A 20 -10.26 27.91 31.50
CA PHE A 20 -9.75 29.28 31.65
C PHE A 20 -9.15 29.96 30.39
N ALA A 21 -9.26 31.28 30.17
CA ALA A 21 -9.48 32.39 31.09
C ALA A 21 -10.22 33.56 30.39
N ALA A 22 -10.97 34.31 31.18
CA ALA A 22 -11.59 35.58 30.83
C ALA A 22 -10.60 36.75 30.98
N LEU A 23 -10.69 37.74 30.09
CA LEU A 23 -10.22 39.11 30.32
C LEU A 23 -11.31 40.08 29.85
N GLY A 24 -11.68 40.99 30.75
CA GLY A 24 -12.81 41.90 30.61
C GLY A 24 -12.54 43.15 29.76
N MET A 25 -13.62 43.71 29.25
CA MET A 25 -13.71 45.06 28.70
C MET A 25 -14.85 45.84 29.40
N PRO A 26 -14.74 47.17 29.53
CA PRO A 26 -15.67 48.00 30.30
C PRO A 26 -17.00 48.21 29.55
N PRO A 27 -18.10 48.60 30.26
CA PRO A 27 -19.41 48.73 29.65
C PRO A 27 -19.49 50.00 28.79
N LEU A 28 -19.73 49.84 27.49
CA LEU A 28 -20.29 50.91 26.68
C LEU A 28 -21.71 51.20 27.18
N CYS A 29 -22.01 52.47 27.44
CA CYS A 29 -23.35 52.95 27.75
C CYS A 29 -24.34 52.53 26.64
N ALA A 30 -25.27 51.64 26.98
CA ALA A 30 -26.37 51.25 26.12
C ALA A 30 -27.40 52.40 26.05
N ALA A 31 -27.75 52.83 24.84
CA ALA A 31 -28.96 53.61 24.61
C ALA A 31 -30.18 52.85 25.20
N PRO A 32 -31.21 53.53 25.73
CA PRO A 32 -32.38 52.85 26.27
C PRO A 32 -33.00 51.97 25.18
N ALA A 33 -33.13 50.66 25.46
CA ALA A 33 -33.72 49.72 24.53
C ALA A 33 -35.12 50.21 24.13
N LYS A 34 -35.36 50.35 22.82
CA LYS A 34 -36.66 50.78 22.27
C LYS A 34 -37.74 49.82 22.79
N ALA A 35 -38.85 50.34 23.32
CA ALA A 35 -39.95 49.50 23.79
C ALA A 35 -40.54 48.67 22.63
N PRO A 36 -41.00 47.43 22.87
CA PRO A 36 -41.63 46.62 21.82
C PRO A 36 -42.94 47.27 21.35
N ALA A 37 -43.20 47.17 20.05
CA ALA A 37 -44.44 47.63 19.44
C ALA A 37 -45.63 46.69 19.74
N ALA A 38 -45.36 45.41 19.99
CA ALA A 38 -46.35 44.43 20.43
C ALA A 38 -45.69 43.29 21.22
N GLU A 39 -46.48 42.60 22.03
CA GLU A 39 -46.12 41.33 22.66
C GLU A 39 -47.04 40.22 22.12
N THR A 40 -46.47 39.07 21.78
CA THR A 40 -47.22 37.90 21.33
C THR A 40 -47.75 37.12 22.53
N ALA A 41 -48.77 36.28 22.32
CA ALA A 41 -49.41 35.51 23.39
C ALA A 41 -48.44 34.54 24.11
N ASP A 42 -47.38 34.13 23.44
CA ASP A 42 -46.29 33.30 23.96
C ASP A 42 -45.11 34.12 24.53
N GLY A 43 -45.30 35.43 24.77
CA GLY A 43 -44.32 36.30 25.42
C GLY A 43 -43.19 36.78 24.51
N GLY A 44 -43.35 36.66 23.19
CA GLY A 44 -42.43 37.22 22.21
C GLY A 44 -42.59 38.74 22.09
N ARG A 45 -41.48 39.45 21.88
CA ARG A 45 -41.41 40.91 21.81
C ARG A 45 -41.15 41.34 20.38
N TYR A 46 -42.05 42.12 19.79
CA TYR A 46 -41.96 42.57 18.41
C TYR A 46 -41.52 44.03 18.31
N PHE A 47 -40.59 44.31 17.41
CA PHE A 47 -40.06 45.63 17.10
C PHE A 47 -40.27 45.92 15.60
N GLY A 48 -41.33 46.64 15.25
CA GLY A 48 -41.65 46.97 13.87
C GLY A 48 -43.04 47.59 13.70
N PRO A 49 -43.46 47.86 12.45
CA PRO A 49 -44.77 48.44 12.15
C PRO A 49 -45.93 47.46 12.43
N LEU A 50 -47.07 48.03 12.85
CA LEU A 50 -48.34 47.31 12.95
C LEU A 50 -49.35 47.90 11.96
N VAL A 51 -50.07 47.02 11.24
CA VAL A 51 -51.20 47.39 10.40
C VAL A 51 -52.42 46.59 10.85
N ALA A 52 -53.48 47.28 11.27
CA ALA A 52 -54.68 46.68 11.86
C ALA A 52 -54.38 45.70 13.00
N GLY A 53 -53.46 46.07 13.89
CA GLY A 53 -53.04 45.25 15.04
C GLY A 53 -52.19 44.02 14.69
N LYS A 54 -51.77 43.85 13.43
CA LYS A 54 -50.93 42.74 12.97
C LYS A 54 -49.54 43.22 12.55
N MET A 55 -48.51 42.41 12.82
CA MET A 55 -47.14 42.67 12.37
C MET A 55 -47.08 42.82 10.85
N HIS A 56 -46.44 43.88 10.37
CA HIS A 56 -46.40 44.21 8.94
C HIS A 56 -45.13 44.99 8.57
N GLY A 57 -44.59 44.76 7.37
CA GLY A 57 -43.36 45.43 6.92
C GLY A 57 -42.10 44.82 7.56
N GLN A 58 -41.00 45.57 7.58
CA GLN A 58 -39.75 45.11 8.18
C GLN A 58 -39.82 45.19 9.71
N GLY A 59 -39.43 44.13 10.40
CA GLY A 59 -39.37 44.12 11.85
C GLY A 59 -38.55 42.98 12.42
N ARG A 60 -38.49 42.93 13.75
CA ARG A 60 -37.78 41.91 14.50
C ARG A 60 -38.66 41.36 15.61
N LEU A 61 -38.80 40.04 15.68
CA LEU A 61 -39.55 39.32 16.72
C LEU A 61 -38.56 38.49 17.53
N GLU A 62 -38.51 38.73 18.84
CA GLU A 62 -37.61 38.06 19.77
C GLU A 62 -38.41 37.26 20.80
N TYR A 63 -38.00 36.02 21.06
CA TYR A 63 -38.66 35.15 22.02
C TYR A 63 -37.80 34.96 23.28
N ALA A 64 -38.43 34.70 24.43
CA ALA A 64 -37.73 34.41 25.68
C ALA A 64 -36.81 33.18 25.60
N SER A 65 -37.07 32.26 24.66
CA SER A 65 -36.22 31.10 24.36
C SER A 65 -34.89 31.45 23.68
N GLY A 66 -34.67 32.73 23.33
CA GLY A 66 -33.53 33.18 22.54
C GLY A 66 -33.70 32.99 21.03
N ALA A 67 -34.83 32.42 20.59
CA ALA A 67 -35.20 32.41 19.19
C ALA A 67 -35.51 33.82 18.69
N PHE A 68 -35.25 34.11 17.42
CA PHE A 68 -35.67 35.37 16.80
C PHE A 68 -35.94 35.21 15.31
N TYR A 69 -36.76 36.12 14.78
CA TYR A 69 -36.89 36.39 13.36
C TYR A 69 -36.68 37.88 13.09
N GLU A 70 -35.91 38.21 12.06
CA GLU A 70 -35.70 39.57 11.59
C GLU A 70 -35.92 39.62 10.08
N GLY A 71 -36.87 40.42 9.62
CA GLY A 71 -37.21 40.52 8.20
C GLY A 71 -38.62 41.00 7.96
N GLY A 72 -39.17 40.65 6.80
CA GLY A 72 -40.49 41.08 6.39
C GLY A 72 -41.63 40.31 7.08
N PHE A 73 -42.72 41.03 7.37
CA PHE A 73 -43.97 40.52 7.90
C PHE A 73 -45.13 40.94 6.99
N ALA A 74 -46.08 40.03 6.78
CA ALA A 74 -47.34 40.32 6.09
C ALA A 74 -48.51 39.70 6.84
N ARG A 75 -49.42 40.55 7.35
CA ARG A 75 -50.62 40.12 8.11
C ARG A 75 -50.28 39.22 9.31
N GLY A 76 -49.17 39.50 9.99
CA GLY A 76 -48.75 38.76 11.20
C GLY A 76 -47.88 37.53 10.96
N VAL A 77 -47.56 37.18 9.70
CA VAL A 77 -46.68 36.03 9.38
C VAL A 77 -45.41 36.47 8.67
N PHE A 78 -44.33 35.67 8.78
CA PHE A 78 -43.07 35.92 8.10
C PHE A 78 -43.26 35.89 6.57
N SER A 79 -42.71 36.87 5.87
CA SER A 79 -42.88 37.04 4.44
C SER A 79 -41.75 37.87 3.82
N GLY A 80 -41.32 37.55 2.61
CA GLY A 80 -40.22 38.25 1.95
C GLY A 80 -38.86 37.79 2.49
N GLN A 81 -37.83 38.64 2.44
CA GLN A 81 -36.50 38.27 2.94
C GLN A 81 -36.44 38.37 4.47
N GLY A 82 -35.73 37.43 5.10
CA GLY A 82 -35.50 37.46 6.54
C GLY A 82 -34.42 36.50 7.02
N LYS A 83 -34.10 36.63 8.30
CA LYS A 83 -33.19 35.78 9.07
C LYS A 83 -33.94 35.21 10.29
N LEU A 84 -33.95 33.90 10.42
CA LEU A 84 -34.53 33.16 11.53
C LEU A 84 -33.43 32.42 12.29
N ARG A 85 -33.47 32.49 13.62
CA ARG A 85 -32.75 31.55 14.51
C ARG A 85 -33.76 30.92 15.45
N GLN A 86 -33.87 29.60 15.41
CA GLN A 86 -34.73 28.85 16.31
C GLN A 86 -33.99 28.53 17.62
N ALA A 87 -34.76 28.27 18.68
CA ALA A 87 -34.19 27.81 19.96
C ALA A 87 -33.45 26.47 19.83
N SER A 88 -33.81 25.66 18.83
CA SER A 88 -33.14 24.40 18.48
C SER A 88 -31.71 24.59 17.95
N GLY A 89 -31.32 25.81 17.59
CA GLY A 89 -30.03 26.11 16.94
C GLY A 89 -30.08 26.12 15.41
N VAL A 90 -31.24 25.85 14.80
CA VAL A 90 -31.44 26.04 13.36
C VAL A 90 -31.33 27.52 13.00
N GLU A 91 -30.56 27.83 11.98
CA GLU A 91 -30.48 29.17 11.39
C GLU A 91 -30.93 29.13 9.92
N TYR A 92 -31.71 30.12 9.51
CA TYR A 92 -32.10 30.29 8.12
C TYR A 92 -31.99 31.76 7.71
N THR A 93 -31.44 32.02 6.54
CA THR A 93 -31.45 33.36 5.91
C THR A 93 -31.92 33.22 4.48
N GLY A 94 -33.01 33.87 4.10
CA GLY A 94 -33.56 33.77 2.76
C GLY A 94 -35.02 34.21 2.67
N ALA A 95 -35.69 33.74 1.63
CA ALA A 95 -37.06 34.08 1.32
C ALA A 95 -38.09 33.27 2.13
N PHE A 96 -39.14 33.96 2.59
CA PHE A 96 -40.27 33.42 3.34
C PHE A 96 -41.58 33.68 2.60
N ARG A 97 -42.48 32.70 2.62
CA ARG A 97 -43.84 32.82 2.12
C ARG A 97 -44.80 32.14 3.09
N GLN A 98 -45.75 32.90 3.61
CA GLN A 98 -46.74 32.41 4.59
C GLN A 98 -46.10 31.71 5.80
N GLY A 99 -44.99 32.25 6.31
CA GLY A 99 -44.28 31.69 7.46
C GLY A 99 -43.30 30.55 7.15
N ALA A 100 -43.33 29.96 5.95
CA ALA A 100 -42.42 28.89 5.55
C ALA A 100 -41.22 29.41 4.74
N PHE A 101 -40.09 28.69 4.79
CA PHE A 101 -38.96 28.92 3.88
C PHE A 101 -39.41 28.65 2.44
N ASP A 102 -39.24 29.61 1.55
CA ASP A 102 -39.78 29.51 0.20
C ASP A 102 -39.08 30.48 -0.75
N GLY A 103 -38.38 29.95 -1.76
CA GLY A 103 -37.45 30.67 -2.63
C GLY A 103 -35.99 30.35 -2.32
N ILE A 104 -35.06 31.25 -2.65
CA ILE A 104 -33.63 31.04 -2.39
C ILE A 104 -33.31 31.35 -0.94
N GLY A 105 -32.51 30.49 -0.31
CA GLY A 105 -32.01 30.73 1.04
C GLY A 105 -30.81 29.88 1.42
N ARG A 106 -30.32 30.13 2.63
CA ARG A 106 -29.28 29.39 3.31
C ARG A 106 -29.84 28.85 4.62
N TYR A 107 -29.79 27.54 4.80
CA TYR A 107 -30.14 26.83 6.02
C TYR A 107 -28.88 26.29 6.68
N THR A 108 -28.75 26.48 7.99
CA THR A 108 -27.70 25.89 8.82
C THR A 108 -28.37 25.05 9.90
N SER A 109 -28.03 23.76 9.97
CA SER A 109 -28.52 22.86 11.02
C SER A 109 -27.77 23.09 12.34
N PRO A 110 -28.32 22.65 13.49
CA PRO A 110 -27.61 22.74 14.77
C PRO A 110 -26.29 21.96 14.79
N LYS A 111 -26.12 21.00 13.89
CA LYS A 111 -24.90 20.18 13.76
C LYS A 111 -23.85 20.81 12.83
N GLY A 112 -24.14 21.98 12.26
CA GLY A 112 -23.23 22.68 11.34
C GLY A 112 -23.40 22.30 9.87
N GLU A 113 -24.40 21.50 9.51
CA GLU A 113 -24.71 21.19 8.10
C GLU A 113 -25.27 22.44 7.42
N ILE A 114 -24.85 22.70 6.20
CA ILE A 114 -25.22 23.91 5.46
C ILE A 114 -25.88 23.52 4.15
N TYR A 115 -27.06 24.06 3.88
CA TYR A 115 -27.68 24.03 2.56
C TYR A 115 -27.84 25.45 2.03
N THR A 116 -27.46 25.67 0.77
CA THR A 116 -27.74 26.92 0.05
C THR A 116 -28.42 26.56 -1.27
N GLY A 117 -29.64 27.03 -1.48
CA GLY A 117 -30.40 26.65 -2.66
C GLY A 117 -31.87 27.04 -2.60
N SER A 118 -32.66 26.37 -3.42
CA SER A 118 -34.10 26.61 -3.53
C SER A 118 -34.89 25.84 -2.45
N PHE A 119 -35.95 26.49 -1.97
CA PHE A 119 -36.89 25.98 -0.98
C PHE A 119 -38.33 26.08 -1.49
N VAL A 120 -39.15 25.07 -1.20
CA VAL A 120 -40.61 25.14 -1.40
C VAL A 120 -41.28 24.60 -0.14
N LYS A 121 -42.16 25.42 0.47
CA LYS A 121 -42.89 25.05 1.70
C LYS A 121 -42.00 24.45 2.79
N GLY A 122 -40.82 25.04 3.01
CA GLY A 122 -39.88 24.63 4.05
C GLY A 122 -38.91 23.52 3.65
N SER A 123 -39.06 22.86 2.50
CA SER A 123 -38.19 21.74 2.09
C SER A 123 -37.15 22.16 1.04
N PHE A 124 -35.98 21.50 1.05
CA PHE A 124 -35.01 21.64 -0.06
C PHE A 124 -35.63 21.07 -1.33
N GLU A 125 -35.69 21.89 -2.38
CA GLU A 125 -36.29 21.54 -3.67
C GLU A 125 -35.53 22.22 -4.80
N GLY A 126 -35.27 21.54 -5.90
CA GLY A 126 -34.56 22.10 -7.05
C GLY A 126 -33.06 22.22 -6.83
N GLN A 127 -32.42 23.19 -7.47
CA GLN A 127 -30.96 23.37 -7.43
C GLN A 127 -30.46 23.87 -6.07
N GLY A 128 -29.39 23.27 -5.58
CA GLY A 128 -28.72 23.70 -4.35
C GLY A 128 -27.36 23.06 -4.13
N ARG A 129 -26.70 23.49 -3.06
CA ARG A 129 -25.45 22.93 -2.54
C ARG A 129 -25.63 22.59 -1.06
N PHE A 130 -25.38 21.35 -0.70
CA PHE A 130 -25.35 20.85 0.67
C PHE A 130 -23.90 20.58 1.09
N GLN A 131 -23.58 20.91 2.34
CA GLN A 131 -22.32 20.57 2.99
C GLN A 131 -22.67 19.86 4.30
N GLY A 132 -22.24 18.61 4.43
CA GLY A 132 -22.37 17.80 5.63
C GLY A 132 -21.48 18.31 6.76
N ALA A 133 -21.79 17.89 7.99
CA ALA A 133 -20.99 18.21 9.16
C ALA A 133 -19.58 17.57 9.11
N ASP A 134 -19.42 16.51 8.34
CA ASP A 134 -18.18 15.79 8.05
C ASP A 134 -17.31 16.47 6.99
N GLY A 135 -17.86 17.49 6.29
CA GLY A 135 -17.17 18.21 5.22
C GLY A 135 -17.50 17.71 3.81
N ALA A 136 -18.21 16.59 3.66
CA ALA A 136 -18.69 16.12 2.36
C ALA A 136 -19.64 17.15 1.73
N THR A 137 -19.62 17.29 0.41
CA THR A 137 -20.43 18.29 -0.30
C THR A 137 -21.22 17.66 -1.43
N PHE A 138 -22.47 18.08 -1.60
CA PHE A 138 -23.29 17.73 -2.74
C PHE A 138 -23.77 18.99 -3.45
N GLU A 139 -23.64 19.04 -4.77
CA GLU A 139 -24.16 20.10 -5.62
C GLU A 139 -25.05 19.49 -6.70
N GLY A 140 -26.29 19.95 -6.80
CA GLY A 140 -27.22 19.45 -7.81
C GLY A 140 -28.68 19.64 -7.41
N HIS A 141 -29.53 18.77 -7.93
CA HIS A 141 -30.96 18.80 -7.65
C HIS A 141 -31.32 18.12 -6.33
N PHE A 142 -32.28 18.69 -5.62
CA PHE A 142 -32.85 18.21 -4.38
C PHE A 142 -34.36 18.02 -4.51
N LYS A 143 -34.88 17.03 -3.79
CA LYS A 143 -36.31 16.81 -3.59
C LYS A 143 -36.53 16.32 -2.17
N HIS A 144 -37.40 16.98 -1.41
CA HIS A 144 -37.71 16.60 -0.02
C HIS A 144 -36.46 16.34 0.83
N TRP A 145 -35.52 17.30 0.85
CA TRP A 145 -34.28 17.25 1.64
C TRP A 145 -33.21 16.27 1.16
N ARG A 146 -33.43 15.56 0.05
CA ARG A 146 -32.49 14.56 -0.47
C ARG A 146 -32.00 14.91 -1.86
N PRO A 147 -30.73 14.58 -2.19
CA PRO A 147 -30.25 14.56 -3.56
C PRO A 147 -31.18 13.76 -4.48
N HIS A 148 -31.59 14.36 -5.59
CA HIS A 148 -32.51 13.76 -6.56
C HIS A 148 -32.36 14.38 -7.95
N GLY A 149 -31.96 13.60 -8.96
CA GLY A 149 -31.57 14.03 -10.30
C GLY A 149 -30.06 14.18 -10.45
N ALA A 150 -29.63 14.80 -11.54
CA ALA A 150 -28.20 15.08 -11.79
C ALA A 150 -27.55 15.88 -10.65
N GLY A 151 -26.36 15.44 -10.24
CA GLY A 151 -25.56 16.12 -9.24
C GLY A 151 -24.12 15.61 -9.14
N LYS A 152 -23.39 16.25 -8.23
CA LYS A 152 -21.98 16.01 -7.92
C LYS A 152 -21.82 15.89 -6.41
N LEU A 153 -21.37 14.74 -5.94
CA LEU A 153 -20.99 14.48 -4.56
C LEU A 153 -19.46 14.49 -4.46
N THR A 154 -18.89 15.30 -3.59
CA THR A 154 -17.50 15.18 -3.14
C THR A 154 -17.51 14.64 -1.72
N ASP A 155 -16.94 13.46 -1.49
CA ASP A 155 -16.82 12.88 -0.16
C ASP A 155 -15.69 13.52 0.66
N THR A 156 -15.45 13.01 1.88
CA THR A 156 -14.43 13.54 2.79
C THR A 156 -13.00 13.27 2.35
N ASP A 157 -12.79 12.27 1.49
CA ASP A 157 -11.47 11.86 0.99
C ASP A 157 -11.12 12.60 -0.31
N GLY A 158 -12.03 13.45 -0.80
CA GLY A 158 -11.88 14.23 -2.02
C GLY A 158 -12.36 13.50 -3.28
N THR A 159 -12.94 12.29 -3.15
CA THR A 159 -13.51 11.56 -4.28
C THR A 159 -14.78 12.23 -4.76
N VAL A 160 -14.85 12.47 -6.06
CA VAL A 160 -15.95 13.12 -6.76
C VAL A 160 -16.78 12.07 -7.49
N PHE A 161 -18.08 12.03 -7.21
CA PHE A 161 -19.07 11.22 -7.91
C PHE A 161 -20.05 12.14 -8.65
N GLU A 162 -20.10 12.03 -9.98
CA GLU A 162 -21.01 12.77 -10.85
C GLU A 162 -21.98 11.79 -11.53
N GLY A 163 -23.28 12.02 -11.39
CA GLY A 163 -24.29 11.11 -11.96
C GLY A 163 -25.72 11.48 -11.60
N GLU A 164 -26.64 10.55 -11.87
CA GLU A 164 -28.04 10.67 -11.48
C GLU A 164 -28.24 10.14 -10.06
N PHE A 165 -28.86 10.94 -9.19
CA PHE A 165 -29.14 10.58 -7.80
C PHE A 165 -30.63 10.30 -7.60
N VAL A 166 -30.96 9.28 -6.82
CA VAL A 166 -32.33 9.01 -6.38
C VAL A 166 -32.31 8.76 -4.88
N GLN A 167 -32.97 9.65 -4.13
CA GLN A 167 -33.09 9.55 -2.66
C GLN A 167 -31.75 9.56 -1.92
N GLY A 168 -30.73 10.22 -2.49
CA GLY A 168 -29.38 10.29 -1.93
C GLY A 168 -28.40 9.23 -2.46
N GLN A 169 -28.85 8.30 -3.30
CA GLN A 169 -27.98 7.26 -3.88
C GLN A 169 -27.75 7.52 -5.35
N VAL A 170 -26.50 7.36 -5.79
CA VAL A 170 -26.16 7.35 -7.22
C VAL A 170 -26.81 6.14 -7.91
N GLN A 171 -27.33 6.34 -9.11
CA GLN A 171 -28.02 5.31 -9.89
C GLN A 171 -27.43 5.19 -11.28
N GLY A 172 -27.31 3.95 -11.76
CA GLY A 172 -26.82 3.65 -13.10
C GLY A 172 -25.35 4.06 -13.30
N LYS A 173 -25.08 4.68 -14.45
CA LYS A 173 -23.73 5.11 -14.81
C LYS A 173 -23.35 6.40 -14.10
N ALA A 174 -22.14 6.46 -13.60
CA ALA A 174 -21.56 7.63 -12.99
C ALA A 174 -20.13 7.85 -13.47
N ARG A 175 -19.66 9.09 -13.36
CA ARG A 175 -18.26 9.43 -13.46
C ARG A 175 -17.70 9.59 -12.05
N VAL A 176 -16.61 8.89 -11.77
CA VAL A 176 -15.90 8.99 -10.50
C VAL A 176 -14.50 9.55 -10.74
N THR A 177 -14.06 10.47 -9.91
CA THR A 177 -12.68 10.95 -9.87
C THR A 177 -12.20 10.91 -8.45
N THR A 178 -11.24 10.03 -8.16
CA THR A 178 -10.66 9.85 -6.83
C THR A 178 -9.55 10.87 -6.59
N SER A 179 -9.16 11.06 -5.33
CA SER A 179 -8.10 12.00 -4.96
C SER A 179 -6.70 11.59 -5.42
N ASP A 180 -6.47 10.30 -5.68
CA ASP A 180 -5.25 9.75 -6.29
C ASP A 180 -5.24 9.85 -7.83
N GLY A 181 -6.24 10.49 -8.44
CA GLY A 181 -6.25 10.79 -9.88
C GLY A 181 -6.82 9.70 -10.78
N ILE A 182 -7.46 8.67 -10.23
CA ILE A 182 -8.20 7.67 -11.03
C ILE A 182 -9.49 8.31 -11.55
N HIS A 183 -9.76 8.09 -12.83
CA HIS A 183 -11.01 8.47 -13.49
C HIS A 183 -11.77 7.21 -13.91
N TYR A 184 -12.99 7.04 -13.42
CA TYR A 184 -13.87 5.93 -13.81
C TYR A 184 -15.15 6.44 -14.45
N GLU A 185 -15.61 5.77 -15.50
CA GLU A 185 -16.92 5.95 -16.10
C GLU A 185 -17.58 4.59 -16.30
N GLY A 186 -18.67 4.32 -15.58
CA GLY A 186 -19.34 3.03 -15.62
C GLY A 186 -20.42 2.92 -14.55
N GLU A 187 -20.95 1.71 -14.34
CA GLU A 187 -22.00 1.48 -13.36
C GLU A 187 -21.45 1.44 -11.92
N LEU A 188 -22.26 1.94 -10.99
CA LEU A 188 -21.94 1.86 -9.57
C LEU A 188 -22.96 0.98 -8.85
N LYS A 189 -22.46 0.16 -7.92
CA LYS A 189 -23.27 -0.57 -6.95
C LYS A 189 -22.66 -0.43 -5.57
N ASP A 190 -23.46 -0.01 -4.60
CA ASP A 190 -23.01 0.24 -3.22
C ASP A 190 -21.74 1.12 -3.15
N TRP A 191 -21.69 2.16 -4.01
CA TRP A 191 -20.57 3.10 -4.17
C TRP A 191 -19.27 2.48 -4.71
N LYS A 192 -19.32 1.29 -5.28
CA LYS A 192 -18.18 0.60 -5.93
C LYS A 192 -18.39 0.44 -7.42
N PHE A 193 -17.30 0.36 -8.18
CA PHE A 193 -17.34 0.05 -9.61
C PHE A 193 -17.94 -1.35 -9.82
N GLU A 194 -18.91 -1.43 -10.72
CA GLU A 194 -19.67 -2.65 -11.00
C GLU A 194 -20.02 -2.66 -12.50
N GLY A 195 -20.21 -3.85 -13.07
CA GLY A 195 -20.65 -3.98 -14.46
C GLY A 195 -19.62 -3.44 -15.46
N GLU A 196 -20.07 -2.98 -16.62
CA GLU A 196 -19.16 -2.47 -17.66
C GLU A 196 -18.71 -1.04 -17.37
N GLY A 197 -17.41 -0.78 -17.47
CA GLY A 197 -16.84 0.53 -17.27
C GLY A 197 -15.51 0.78 -17.99
N VAL A 198 -15.05 2.01 -17.85
CA VAL A 198 -13.72 2.46 -18.30
C VAL A 198 -13.04 3.12 -17.11
N LEU A 199 -11.87 2.62 -16.73
CA LEU A 199 -11.02 3.20 -15.69
C LEU A 199 -9.75 3.72 -16.34
N ARG A 200 -9.34 4.95 -16.00
CA ARG A 200 -8.04 5.52 -16.32
C ARG A 200 -7.30 5.83 -15.03
N THR A 201 -6.05 5.39 -14.91
CA THR A 201 -5.20 5.75 -13.76
C THR A 201 -4.57 7.13 -13.96
N ALA A 202 -3.94 7.67 -12.91
CA ALA A 202 -3.20 8.93 -12.99
C ALA A 202 -1.99 8.85 -13.95
N GLU A 203 -1.39 7.66 -14.05
CA GLU A 203 -0.27 7.34 -14.94
C GLU A 203 -0.69 7.17 -16.41
N GLY A 204 -2.01 7.11 -16.66
CA GLY A 204 -2.60 7.06 -18.00
C GLY A 204 -2.97 5.66 -18.49
N ASP A 205 -2.79 4.61 -17.68
CA ASP A 205 -3.25 3.27 -18.02
C ASP A 205 -4.78 3.26 -18.13
N GLU A 206 -5.32 2.55 -19.13
CA GLU A 206 -6.77 2.47 -19.38
C GLU A 206 -7.24 1.03 -19.32
N TYR A 207 -8.12 0.70 -18.38
CA TYR A 207 -8.87 -0.54 -18.41
C TYR A 207 -10.28 -0.32 -18.97
N ARG A 208 -10.70 -1.17 -19.90
CA ARG A 208 -12.06 -1.22 -20.44
C ARG A 208 -12.60 -2.64 -20.32
N GLY A 209 -13.69 -2.81 -19.58
CA GLY A 209 -14.34 -4.10 -19.44
C GLY A 209 -15.24 -4.18 -18.22
N SER A 210 -15.45 -5.42 -17.78
CA SER A 210 -16.30 -5.75 -16.65
C SER A 210 -15.60 -5.49 -15.30
N PHE A 211 -16.37 -5.03 -14.31
CA PHE A 211 -15.98 -4.74 -12.94
C PHE A 211 -16.91 -5.44 -11.95
N LYS A 212 -16.35 -5.83 -10.80
CA LYS A 212 -17.11 -6.36 -9.67
C LYS A 212 -16.47 -5.91 -8.37
N ASN A 213 -17.26 -5.34 -7.46
CA ASN A 213 -16.78 -4.84 -6.17
C ASN A 213 -15.57 -3.88 -6.26
N GLY A 214 -15.45 -3.10 -7.33
CA GLY A 214 -14.33 -2.16 -7.54
C GLY A 214 -13.12 -2.73 -8.28
N GLN A 215 -13.10 -4.02 -8.64
CA GLN A 215 -11.95 -4.67 -9.29
C GLN A 215 -12.30 -5.09 -10.72
N PHE A 216 -11.29 -5.27 -11.58
CA PHE A 216 -11.45 -5.87 -12.91
C PHE A 216 -11.92 -7.32 -12.73
N ASP A 217 -13.07 -7.67 -13.29
CA ASP A 217 -13.69 -8.99 -13.10
C ASP A 217 -14.55 -9.31 -14.32
N GLY A 218 -14.22 -10.36 -15.06
CA GLY A 218 -14.82 -10.71 -16.36
C GLY A 218 -13.96 -10.28 -17.53
N LYS A 219 -14.58 -10.09 -18.71
CA LYS A 219 -13.81 -9.76 -19.92
C LYS A 219 -13.35 -8.31 -19.90
N GLY A 220 -12.08 -8.08 -20.21
CA GLY A 220 -11.53 -6.73 -20.22
C GLY A 220 -10.21 -6.60 -20.96
N VAL A 221 -9.88 -5.35 -21.26
CA VAL A 221 -8.64 -4.94 -21.93
C VAL A 221 -7.99 -3.84 -21.12
N LEU A 222 -6.78 -4.09 -20.62
CA LEU A 222 -5.90 -3.11 -19.98
C LEU A 222 -4.89 -2.61 -21.02
N ARG A 223 -4.91 -1.32 -21.33
CA ARG A 223 -3.92 -0.64 -22.18
C ARG A 223 -2.96 0.14 -21.30
N TYR A 224 -1.66 -0.08 -21.50
CA TYR A 224 -0.64 0.64 -20.75
C TYR A 224 -0.26 1.95 -21.44
N ALA A 225 -0.13 3.03 -20.68
CA ALA A 225 0.39 4.30 -21.18
C ALA A 225 1.84 4.16 -21.66
N VAL A 226 2.64 3.40 -20.90
CA VAL A 226 4.04 3.07 -21.20
C VAL A 226 4.17 1.59 -21.53
N ALA A 227 5.06 1.24 -22.46
CA ALA A 227 5.27 -0.16 -22.82
C ALA A 227 5.83 -0.87 -21.61
N GLN A 228 5.33 -2.08 -21.39
CA GLN A 228 5.96 -3.04 -20.52
C GLN A 228 7.34 -3.41 -21.09
N ALA A 229 8.27 -3.93 -20.27
CA ALA A 229 9.66 -4.14 -20.69
C ALA A 229 9.81 -5.07 -21.92
N ASP A 230 9.21 -6.25 -21.89
CA ASP A 230 8.05 -6.61 -22.73
C ASP A 230 7.98 -6.23 -24.22
N GLY A 231 7.85 -4.93 -24.47
CA GLY A 231 7.25 -4.34 -25.66
C GLY A 231 5.72 -4.35 -25.66
N ARG A 232 5.07 -5.06 -24.72
CA ARG A 232 3.61 -5.17 -24.63
C ARG A 232 2.98 -3.83 -24.27
N ARG A 233 1.84 -3.55 -24.91
CA ARG A 233 1.05 -2.32 -24.74
C ARG A 233 -0.36 -2.59 -24.25
N GLU A 234 -0.75 -3.86 -24.21
CA GLU A 234 -2.11 -4.27 -23.91
C GLU A 234 -2.13 -5.68 -23.32
N ASP A 235 -2.99 -5.87 -22.31
CA ASP A 235 -3.45 -7.15 -21.81
C ASP A 235 -4.94 -7.30 -22.07
N SER A 236 -5.34 -8.44 -22.63
CA SER A 236 -6.74 -8.73 -22.94
C SER A 236 -7.09 -10.15 -22.53
N GLY A 237 -8.23 -10.32 -21.87
CA GLY A 237 -8.70 -11.64 -21.49
C GLY A 237 -9.80 -11.60 -20.45
N ASN A 238 -9.93 -12.70 -19.71
CA ASN A 238 -10.80 -12.76 -18.55
C ASN A 238 -9.99 -12.34 -17.33
N TRP A 239 -10.57 -11.49 -16.49
CA TRP A 239 -9.97 -10.99 -15.26
C TRP A 239 -10.74 -11.57 -14.08
N THR A 240 -10.03 -11.92 -13.01
CA THR A 240 -10.62 -12.37 -11.76
C THR A 240 -9.94 -11.59 -10.63
N GLU A 241 -10.72 -10.81 -9.87
CA GLU A 241 -10.20 -10.01 -8.75
C GLU A 241 -8.98 -9.13 -9.12
N GLY A 242 -9.02 -8.51 -10.30
CA GLY A 242 -7.94 -7.63 -10.79
C GLY A 242 -6.76 -8.36 -11.43
N GLN A 243 -6.76 -9.70 -11.53
CA GLN A 243 -5.72 -10.49 -12.18
C GLN A 243 -6.20 -11.03 -13.52
N LEU A 244 -5.37 -10.91 -14.56
CA LEU A 244 -5.65 -11.51 -15.86
C LEU A 244 -5.47 -13.03 -15.76
N ASP A 245 -6.51 -13.79 -16.10
CA ASP A 245 -6.44 -15.24 -16.22
C ASP A 245 -5.48 -15.61 -17.37
N ASP A 246 -4.44 -16.40 -17.07
CA ASP A 246 -3.50 -16.96 -18.05
C ASP A 246 -3.60 -18.50 -18.07
N PRO A 247 -4.39 -19.09 -18.98
CA PRO A 247 -4.56 -20.54 -19.06
C PRO A 247 -3.25 -21.30 -19.32
N ALA A 248 -2.27 -20.68 -19.97
CA ALA A 248 -0.98 -21.31 -20.22
C ALA A 248 -0.14 -21.37 -18.94
N LEU A 249 -0.12 -20.27 -18.17
CA LEU A 249 0.52 -20.23 -16.85
C LEU A 249 -0.16 -21.17 -15.85
N ASP A 250 -1.49 -21.28 -15.88
CA ASP A 250 -2.26 -22.22 -15.06
C ASP A 250 -1.89 -23.68 -15.37
N LYS A 251 -1.85 -24.03 -16.67
CA LYS A 251 -1.44 -25.36 -17.10
C LYS A 251 -0.01 -25.67 -16.67
N LEU A 252 0.92 -24.73 -16.90
CA LEU A 252 2.32 -24.86 -16.50
C LEU A 252 2.44 -25.07 -14.98
N THR A 253 1.67 -24.32 -14.19
CA THR A 253 1.64 -24.44 -12.73
C THR A 253 1.19 -25.83 -12.29
N ARG A 254 0.11 -26.37 -12.88
CA ARG A 254 -0.37 -27.74 -12.58
C ARG A 254 0.65 -28.80 -12.99
N ASP A 255 1.23 -28.69 -14.18
CA ASP A 255 2.26 -29.60 -14.67
C ASP A 255 3.51 -29.58 -13.75
N ASN A 256 3.90 -28.40 -13.26
CA ASN A 256 5.00 -28.23 -12.32
C ASN A 256 4.73 -28.86 -10.95
N ILE A 257 3.50 -28.76 -10.42
CA ILE A 257 3.12 -29.42 -9.16
C ILE A 257 3.28 -30.94 -9.29
N GLU A 258 2.75 -31.54 -10.36
CA GLU A 258 2.87 -32.98 -10.62
C GLU A 258 4.33 -33.43 -10.71
N LEU A 259 5.17 -32.67 -11.44
CA LEU A 259 6.60 -32.94 -11.53
C LEU A 259 7.30 -32.83 -10.16
N ALA A 260 6.91 -31.84 -9.35
CA ALA A 260 7.51 -31.63 -8.04
C ALA A 260 7.20 -32.78 -7.08
N LEU A 261 5.94 -33.23 -7.03
CA LEU A 261 5.47 -34.26 -6.10
C LEU A 261 6.24 -35.59 -6.24
N TYR A 262 6.56 -36.01 -7.47
CA TYR A 262 7.25 -37.28 -7.72
C TYR A 262 8.75 -37.13 -7.94
N GLY A 263 9.22 -35.96 -8.39
CA GLY A 263 10.60 -35.78 -8.87
C GLY A 263 11.58 -35.18 -7.86
N GLN A 264 11.12 -34.38 -6.90
CA GLN A 264 12.00 -33.51 -6.10
C GLN A 264 12.99 -34.28 -5.21
N GLN A 265 12.53 -35.34 -4.53
CA GLN A 265 13.41 -36.11 -3.65
C GLN A 265 14.61 -36.68 -4.42
N SER A 266 14.33 -37.39 -5.52
CA SER A 266 15.40 -38.00 -6.33
C SER A 266 16.29 -36.95 -6.99
N LEU A 267 15.75 -35.78 -7.32
CA LEU A 267 16.54 -34.69 -7.88
C LEU A 267 17.51 -34.09 -6.86
N LEU A 268 17.06 -33.89 -5.61
CA LEU A 268 17.91 -33.46 -4.51
C LEU A 268 19.01 -34.48 -4.22
N GLU A 269 18.66 -35.76 -4.07
CA GLU A 269 19.62 -36.85 -3.80
C GLU A 269 20.71 -36.92 -4.87
N ARG A 270 20.33 -36.87 -6.16
CA ARG A 270 21.30 -36.84 -7.28
C ARG A 270 22.20 -35.61 -7.25
N SER A 271 21.66 -34.44 -6.89
CA SER A 271 22.41 -33.19 -6.81
C SER A 271 23.43 -33.24 -5.67
N LEU A 272 23.02 -33.72 -4.49
CA LEU A 272 23.89 -33.91 -3.33
C LEU A 272 25.00 -34.94 -3.56
N ALA A 273 24.68 -36.04 -4.26
CA ALA A 273 25.65 -37.08 -4.57
C ALA A 273 26.82 -36.57 -5.45
N ARG A 274 26.55 -35.59 -6.32
CA ARG A 274 27.56 -34.98 -7.22
C ARG A 274 28.50 -34.00 -6.54
N VAL A 275 28.17 -33.54 -5.33
CA VAL A 275 29.05 -32.64 -4.59
C VAL A 275 30.33 -33.38 -4.20
N LEU A 276 31.45 -32.87 -4.67
CA LEU A 276 32.78 -33.39 -4.37
C LEU A 276 33.10 -33.22 -2.86
N PRO A 277 33.75 -34.20 -2.22
CA PRO A 277 34.20 -34.06 -0.85
C PRO A 277 35.38 -33.08 -0.74
N ARG A 278 35.80 -32.80 0.50
CA ARG A 278 37.04 -32.07 0.80
C ARG A 278 38.23 -32.61 -0.01
N ASP A 279 39.12 -31.71 -0.42
CA ASP A 279 40.36 -32.08 -1.09
C ASP A 279 41.32 -32.79 -0.12
N ALA A 280 41.96 -33.87 -0.58
CA ALA A 280 43.00 -34.57 0.16
C ALA A 280 44.28 -33.72 0.32
N ALA A 281 44.49 -32.71 -0.54
CA ALA A 281 45.67 -31.83 -0.53
C ALA A 281 45.68 -30.77 0.59
N LYS A 282 44.78 -30.84 1.58
CA LYS A 282 44.67 -29.91 2.73
C LYS A 282 44.51 -28.42 2.34
N LYS A 283 44.00 -28.09 1.15
CA LYS A 283 43.59 -26.72 0.79
C LYS A 283 42.27 -26.37 1.49
N ILE A 284 42.07 -25.10 1.84
CA ILE A 284 40.77 -24.60 2.32
C ILE A 284 39.83 -24.56 1.11
N ASN A 285 38.78 -25.39 1.12
CA ASN A 285 37.79 -25.43 0.05
C ASN A 285 36.67 -24.43 0.31
N LEU A 286 36.15 -23.84 -0.76
CA LEU A 286 34.91 -23.08 -0.72
C LEU A 286 33.78 -23.97 -1.27
N TYR A 287 32.70 -24.11 -0.51
CA TYR A 287 31.46 -24.72 -0.95
C TYR A 287 30.42 -23.64 -1.15
N LEU A 288 29.66 -23.71 -2.24
CA LEU A 288 28.58 -22.77 -2.52
C LEU A 288 27.24 -23.47 -2.36
N LEU A 289 26.38 -22.93 -1.50
CA LEU A 289 24.95 -23.22 -1.48
C LEU A 289 24.20 -21.96 -1.91
N GLY A 290 23.57 -21.99 -3.08
CA GLY A 290 22.67 -20.93 -3.53
C GLY A 290 21.21 -21.34 -3.34
N VAL A 291 20.38 -20.41 -2.89
CA VAL A 291 18.96 -20.63 -2.63
C VAL A 291 18.16 -19.50 -3.26
N ALA A 292 17.37 -19.82 -4.29
CA ALA A 292 16.38 -18.91 -4.87
C ALA A 292 14.98 -19.31 -4.35
N GLY A 293 14.40 -18.45 -3.53
CA GLY A 293 13.24 -18.80 -2.71
C GLY A 293 11.88 -18.64 -3.39
N ASP A 294 11.73 -17.68 -4.30
CA ASP A 294 10.44 -17.40 -4.96
C ASP A 294 10.46 -17.83 -6.43
N GLY A 295 9.51 -18.70 -6.82
CA GLY A 295 9.35 -19.20 -8.17
C GLY A 295 8.42 -18.39 -9.07
N ALA A 296 7.72 -17.39 -8.53
CA ALA A 296 6.85 -16.51 -9.28
C ALA A 296 7.65 -15.39 -9.96
N GLN A 297 8.76 -14.94 -9.39
CA GLN A 297 9.74 -14.06 -10.06
C GLN A 297 11.06 -14.79 -10.35
N GLU A 298 11.45 -14.83 -11.62
CA GLU A 298 12.63 -15.55 -12.10
C GLU A 298 13.94 -14.79 -11.86
N VAL A 299 13.90 -13.54 -11.38
CA VAL A 299 15.11 -12.77 -11.03
C VAL A 299 15.98 -13.53 -10.01
N PHE A 300 15.35 -14.20 -9.04
CA PHE A 300 16.02 -14.99 -8.01
C PHE A 300 16.73 -16.21 -8.59
N HIS A 301 16.10 -16.90 -9.54
CA HIS A 301 16.72 -17.99 -10.28
C HIS A 301 17.87 -17.48 -11.17
N ARG A 302 17.70 -16.37 -11.90
CA ARG A 302 18.73 -15.81 -12.78
C ARG A 302 19.99 -15.41 -12.01
N GLU A 303 19.84 -14.73 -10.89
CA GLU A 303 20.99 -14.28 -10.10
C GLU A 303 21.71 -15.43 -9.40
N THR A 304 21.00 -16.45 -8.88
CA THR A 304 21.66 -17.66 -8.33
C THR A 304 22.44 -18.41 -9.41
N ALA A 305 21.88 -18.53 -10.62
CA ALA A 305 22.58 -19.12 -11.76
C ALA A 305 23.83 -18.31 -12.16
N PHE A 306 23.78 -16.98 -12.09
CA PHE A 306 24.94 -16.11 -12.31
C PHE A 306 26.02 -16.33 -11.24
N VAL A 307 25.63 -16.32 -9.95
CA VAL A 307 26.53 -16.51 -8.82
C VAL A 307 27.22 -17.87 -8.90
N GLN A 308 26.49 -18.94 -9.24
CA GLN A 308 27.10 -20.25 -9.45
C GLN A 308 28.21 -20.21 -10.49
N ARG A 309 27.92 -19.68 -11.70
CA ARG A 309 28.91 -19.58 -12.79
C ARG A 309 30.12 -18.73 -12.40
N GLN A 310 29.88 -17.63 -11.68
CA GLN A 310 30.96 -16.77 -11.19
C GLN A 310 31.85 -17.50 -10.19
N PHE A 311 31.27 -18.19 -9.21
CA PHE A 311 32.04 -18.87 -8.17
C PHE A 311 32.81 -20.06 -8.72
N ASP A 312 32.21 -20.81 -9.64
CA ASP A 312 32.86 -21.93 -10.30
C ASP A 312 34.09 -21.44 -11.09
N ARG A 313 33.99 -20.28 -11.75
CA ARG A 313 35.09 -19.67 -12.51
C ARG A 313 36.16 -19.03 -11.62
N ASP A 314 35.76 -18.23 -10.63
CA ASP A 314 36.66 -17.30 -9.94
C ASP A 314 37.15 -17.80 -8.58
N TYR A 315 36.42 -18.75 -7.97
CA TYR A 315 36.64 -19.21 -6.58
C TYR A 315 36.78 -20.73 -6.43
N GLY A 316 36.86 -21.48 -7.54
CA GLY A 316 37.20 -22.91 -7.52
C GLY A 316 36.10 -23.80 -6.93
N THR A 317 34.84 -23.37 -7.02
CA THR A 317 33.69 -24.14 -6.50
C THR A 317 33.17 -25.19 -7.48
N VAL A 318 33.84 -25.42 -8.62
CA VAL A 318 33.44 -26.46 -9.59
C VAL A 318 33.30 -27.82 -8.88
N GLY A 319 32.10 -28.40 -8.96
CA GLY A 319 31.76 -29.66 -8.29
C GLY A 319 31.49 -29.52 -6.78
N ARG A 320 31.57 -28.32 -6.20
CA ARG A 320 31.27 -27.98 -4.80
C ARG A 320 30.18 -26.91 -4.66
N SER A 321 29.45 -26.67 -5.74
CA SER A 321 28.29 -25.79 -5.80
C SER A 321 26.99 -26.59 -5.83
N LEU A 322 26.00 -26.19 -5.05
CA LEU A 322 24.64 -26.73 -5.03
C LEU A 322 23.64 -25.58 -5.06
N MET A 323 22.69 -25.63 -5.99
CA MET A 323 21.60 -24.66 -6.10
C MET A 323 20.29 -25.32 -5.70
N LEU A 324 19.54 -24.65 -4.83
CA LEU A 324 18.14 -24.94 -4.54
C LEU A 324 17.31 -23.81 -5.12
N VAL A 325 16.39 -24.10 -6.03
CA VAL A 325 15.70 -23.08 -6.82
C VAL A 325 14.22 -23.37 -6.90
N ASN A 326 13.40 -22.43 -6.44
CA ASN A 326 12.02 -22.34 -6.84
C ASN A 326 11.95 -21.48 -8.12
N SER A 327 11.26 -21.99 -9.13
CA SER A 327 11.17 -21.39 -10.46
C SER A 327 10.00 -22.00 -11.19
N ARG A 328 9.28 -21.20 -11.97
CA ARG A 328 8.25 -21.71 -12.88
C ARG A 328 8.83 -22.48 -14.07
N ASN A 329 10.13 -22.37 -14.32
CA ASN A 329 10.80 -22.90 -15.50
C ASN A 329 11.76 -24.07 -15.22
N THR A 330 12.23 -24.25 -13.98
CA THR A 330 13.31 -25.21 -13.68
C THR A 330 12.96 -26.33 -12.70
N VAL A 331 11.66 -26.53 -12.38
CA VAL A 331 11.19 -27.52 -11.40
C VAL A 331 11.73 -28.94 -11.65
N ALA A 332 11.87 -29.37 -12.91
CA ALA A 332 12.37 -30.71 -13.22
C ALA A 332 13.91 -30.79 -13.27
N GLN A 333 14.61 -29.65 -13.26
CA GLN A 333 16.04 -29.54 -13.53
C GLN A 333 16.84 -29.22 -12.27
N GLN A 334 16.26 -28.46 -11.34
CA GLN A 334 16.90 -28.07 -10.09
C GLN A 334 16.05 -28.48 -8.89
N PRO A 335 16.69 -28.94 -7.79
CA PRO A 335 15.96 -29.24 -6.57
C PRO A 335 15.35 -27.95 -6.01
N MET A 336 14.11 -28.02 -5.56
CA MET A 336 13.37 -26.89 -5.02
C MET A 336 13.97 -26.39 -3.71
N ALA A 337 13.82 -25.09 -3.45
CA ALA A 337 14.12 -24.47 -2.18
C ALA A 337 12.93 -24.64 -1.22
N THR A 338 13.08 -25.57 -0.28
CA THR A 338 12.17 -25.77 0.85
C THR A 338 12.98 -25.76 2.14
N ARG A 339 12.36 -25.53 3.30
CA ARG A 339 13.03 -25.67 4.60
C ARG A 339 13.72 -27.04 4.73
N THR A 340 13.06 -28.09 4.26
CA THR A 340 13.58 -29.47 4.27
C THR A 340 14.79 -29.65 3.35
N SER A 341 14.74 -29.17 2.10
CA SER A 341 15.85 -29.32 1.17
C SER A 341 17.06 -28.46 1.56
N ILE A 342 16.83 -27.28 2.15
CA ILE A 342 17.89 -26.42 2.72
C ILE A 342 18.59 -27.12 3.88
N ALA A 343 17.82 -27.64 4.86
CA ALA A 343 18.38 -28.36 6.00
C ALA A 343 19.19 -29.59 5.55
N ALA A 344 18.59 -30.45 4.70
CA ALA A 344 19.25 -31.64 4.18
C ALA A 344 20.53 -31.31 3.39
N SER A 345 20.52 -30.21 2.63
CA SER A 345 21.68 -29.75 1.88
C SER A 345 22.80 -29.27 2.80
N LEU A 346 22.47 -28.48 3.82
CA LEU A 346 23.46 -28.02 4.81
C LEU A 346 24.12 -29.21 5.54
N ASP A 347 23.33 -30.21 5.93
CA ASP A 347 23.86 -31.41 6.59
C ASP A 347 24.77 -32.23 5.65
N ALA A 348 24.34 -32.43 4.40
CA ALA A 348 25.11 -33.17 3.41
C ALA A 348 26.41 -32.46 3.02
N LEU A 349 26.40 -31.13 2.89
CA LEU A 349 27.60 -30.32 2.68
C LEU A 349 28.52 -30.40 3.90
N GLY A 350 27.99 -30.22 5.10
CA GLY A 350 28.75 -30.31 6.35
C GLY A 350 29.41 -31.67 6.55
N ALA A 351 28.81 -32.77 6.07
CA ALA A 351 29.40 -34.10 6.09
C ALA A 351 30.57 -34.28 5.10
N LYS A 352 30.60 -33.51 4.00
CA LYS A 352 31.65 -33.55 2.96
C LYS A 352 32.81 -32.59 3.26
N MET A 353 32.56 -31.54 4.04
CA MET A 353 33.52 -30.51 4.41
C MET A 353 34.53 -30.97 5.47
N ASP A 354 35.76 -30.45 5.40
CA ASP A 354 36.62 -30.32 6.57
C ASP A 354 36.13 -29.17 7.46
N LYS A 355 35.34 -29.48 8.48
CA LYS A 355 34.74 -28.50 9.42
C LYS A 355 35.77 -27.61 10.12
N ASN A 356 37.05 -27.96 10.12
CA ASN A 356 38.10 -27.11 10.70
C ASN A 356 38.66 -26.07 9.73
N ASN A 357 38.50 -26.27 8.41
CA ASN A 357 39.19 -25.47 7.40
C ASN A 357 38.25 -24.92 6.33
N ASP A 358 37.37 -25.77 5.78
CA ASP A 358 36.51 -25.44 4.65
C ASP A 358 35.46 -24.38 5.01
N ILE A 359 35.11 -23.57 4.02
CA ILE A 359 34.20 -22.42 4.15
C ILE A 359 32.93 -22.71 3.36
N LEU A 360 31.77 -22.53 4.00
CA LEU A 360 30.49 -22.47 3.31
C LEU A 360 30.23 -21.02 2.89
N PHE A 361 30.00 -20.81 1.60
CA PHE A 361 29.35 -19.62 1.07
C PHE A 361 27.87 -19.94 0.84
N LEU A 362 27.00 -19.34 1.65
CA LEU A 362 25.55 -19.47 1.56
C LEU A 362 25.00 -18.18 0.95
N PHE A 363 24.42 -18.28 -0.24
CA PHE A 363 23.70 -17.19 -0.89
C PHE A 363 22.21 -17.48 -0.88
N LEU A 364 21.44 -16.62 -0.25
CA LEU A 364 19.98 -16.69 -0.15
C LEU A 364 19.40 -15.48 -0.85
N THR A 365 18.44 -15.70 -1.74
CA THR A 365 17.75 -14.61 -2.41
C THR A 365 16.27 -14.93 -2.64
N SER A 366 15.41 -14.00 -2.25
CA SER A 366 13.95 -14.09 -2.33
C SER A 366 13.31 -12.78 -1.86
N HIS A 367 11.98 -12.75 -1.75
CA HIS A 367 11.32 -11.76 -0.90
C HIS A 367 11.61 -12.01 0.58
N GLY A 368 11.47 -10.96 1.38
CA GLY A 368 11.57 -11.04 2.84
C GLY A 368 10.44 -10.30 3.54
N SER A 369 10.14 -10.71 4.76
CA SER A 369 9.05 -10.13 5.57
C SER A 369 9.58 -9.30 6.76
N PRO A 370 8.77 -8.36 7.30
CA PRO A 370 9.08 -7.64 8.54
C PRO A 370 9.36 -8.56 9.74
N GLU A 371 8.85 -9.79 9.72
CA GLU A 371 9.09 -10.84 10.72
C GLU A 371 10.44 -11.54 10.55
N HIS A 372 11.27 -11.09 9.60
CA HIS A 372 12.60 -11.62 9.29
C HIS A 372 12.55 -13.06 8.79
N GLU A 373 11.63 -13.33 7.88
CA GLU A 373 11.51 -14.59 7.15
C GLU A 373 11.89 -14.40 5.69
N LEU A 374 12.50 -15.43 5.09
CA LEU A 374 12.77 -15.51 3.67
C LEU A 374 11.63 -16.27 3.01
N ALA A 375 10.95 -15.66 2.04
CA ALA A 375 9.87 -16.31 1.32
C ALA A 375 10.41 -17.55 0.59
N LEU A 376 9.77 -18.70 0.82
CA LEU A 376 9.94 -19.88 0.00
C LEU A 376 8.58 -20.11 -0.65
N ALA A 377 8.48 -19.89 -1.95
CA ALA A 377 7.24 -20.00 -2.71
C ALA A 377 7.53 -20.67 -4.05
N GLN A 378 6.69 -21.61 -4.44
CA GLN A 378 6.70 -22.19 -5.78
C GLN A 378 5.29 -22.06 -6.35
N ASN A 379 5.17 -21.65 -7.61
CA ASN A 379 3.85 -21.43 -8.23
C ASN A 379 2.94 -22.63 -8.00
N GLY A 380 1.78 -22.37 -7.40
CA GLY A 380 0.76 -23.37 -7.09
C GLY A 380 1.05 -24.27 -5.88
N MET A 381 2.11 -24.01 -5.10
CA MET A 381 2.41 -24.71 -3.86
C MET A 381 2.63 -23.73 -2.71
N ASP A 382 1.83 -23.89 -1.65
CA ASP A 382 1.99 -23.15 -0.40
C ASP A 382 3.14 -23.78 0.41
N LEU A 383 4.30 -23.12 0.39
CA LEU A 383 5.49 -23.54 1.11
C LEU A 383 5.72 -22.61 2.30
N HIS A 384 6.18 -23.17 3.42
CA HIS A 384 6.53 -22.35 4.58
C HIS A 384 7.80 -21.51 4.30
N SER A 385 7.70 -20.20 4.50
CA SER A 385 8.84 -19.29 4.60
C SER A 385 9.88 -19.78 5.61
N LEU A 386 11.13 -19.35 5.45
CA LEU A 386 12.26 -19.70 6.30
C LEU A 386 12.57 -18.56 7.30
N PRO A 387 12.24 -18.71 8.60
CA PRO A 387 12.58 -17.72 9.61
C PRO A 387 14.09 -17.68 9.91
N ALA A 388 14.60 -16.50 10.29
CA ALA A 388 15.99 -16.31 10.66
C ALA A 388 16.48 -17.27 11.77
N GLN A 389 15.68 -17.48 12.81
CA GLN A 389 15.99 -18.41 13.92
C GLN A 389 16.12 -19.86 13.44
N GLU A 390 15.34 -20.25 12.44
CA GLU A 390 15.37 -21.61 11.96
C GLU A 390 16.59 -21.85 11.07
N LEU A 391 16.93 -20.91 10.20
CA LEU A 391 18.18 -20.97 9.43
C LEU A 391 19.40 -21.07 10.37
N ALA A 392 19.41 -20.30 11.46
CA ALA A 392 20.45 -20.39 12.49
C ALA A 392 20.51 -21.79 13.12
N SER A 393 19.34 -22.41 13.37
CA SER A 393 19.25 -23.76 13.91
C SER A 393 19.75 -24.82 12.92
N MET A 394 19.40 -24.70 11.63
CA MET A 394 19.88 -25.58 10.57
C MET A 394 21.41 -25.50 10.43
N LEU A 395 21.97 -24.29 10.39
CA LEU A 395 23.42 -24.09 10.30
C LEU A 395 24.15 -24.65 11.53
N LYS A 396 23.61 -24.44 12.73
CA LYS A 396 24.14 -25.03 13.96
C LYS A 396 24.10 -26.57 13.91
N HIS A 397 23.01 -27.15 13.41
CA HIS A 397 22.84 -28.60 13.30
C HIS A 397 23.86 -29.23 12.34
N SER A 398 24.11 -28.60 11.19
CA SER A 398 25.09 -29.07 10.20
C SER A 398 26.53 -29.18 10.74
N GLY A 399 26.83 -28.41 11.81
CA GLY A 399 28.16 -28.31 12.40
C GLY A 399 29.19 -27.59 11.51
N ILE A 400 28.74 -26.88 10.48
CA ILE A 400 29.62 -26.06 9.64
C ILE A 400 30.13 -24.86 10.44
N ARG A 401 31.45 -24.80 10.61
CA ARG A 401 32.10 -23.76 11.42
C ARG A 401 32.23 -22.45 10.66
N TRP A 402 32.92 -22.46 9.53
CA TRP A 402 33.28 -21.25 8.78
C TRP A 402 32.24 -20.92 7.72
N LYS A 403 31.61 -19.74 7.85
CA LYS A 403 30.43 -19.39 7.07
C LYS A 403 30.54 -17.97 6.53
N VAL A 404 30.24 -17.81 5.25
CA VAL A 404 29.93 -16.52 4.62
C VAL A 404 28.49 -16.60 4.16
N ILE A 405 27.63 -15.74 4.68
CA ILE A 405 26.19 -15.75 4.43
C ILE A 405 25.82 -14.43 3.78
N VAL A 406 25.26 -14.48 2.58
CA VAL A 406 24.75 -13.33 1.84
C VAL A 406 23.25 -13.51 1.67
N ILE A 407 22.46 -12.56 2.16
CA ILE A 407 21.00 -12.60 2.12
C ILE A 407 20.49 -11.39 1.35
N SER A 408 20.01 -11.62 0.13
CA SER A 408 19.40 -10.62 -0.73
C SER A 408 17.88 -10.69 -0.62
N ALA A 409 17.31 -9.95 0.34
CA ALA A 409 15.87 -9.88 0.59
C ALA A 409 15.51 -8.61 1.38
N CYS A 410 14.24 -8.22 1.34
CA CYS A 410 13.69 -7.19 2.22
C CYS A 410 13.87 -7.60 3.69
N TYR A 411 14.11 -6.64 4.58
CA TYR A 411 14.23 -6.85 6.03
C TYR A 411 15.36 -7.82 6.44
N ALA A 412 16.28 -8.15 5.52
CA ALA A 412 17.31 -9.18 5.72
C ALA A 412 18.26 -8.87 6.88
N GLY A 413 18.41 -7.62 7.30
CA GLY A 413 19.18 -7.24 8.49
C GLY A 413 18.74 -7.96 9.77
N GLY A 414 17.47 -8.40 9.85
CA GLY A 414 16.95 -9.21 10.95
C GLY A 414 17.62 -10.57 11.11
N PHE A 415 18.25 -11.09 10.05
CA PHE A 415 19.00 -12.35 10.09
C PHE A 415 20.37 -12.22 10.75
N ILE A 416 20.90 -11.00 10.95
CA ILE A 416 22.23 -10.82 11.54
C ILE A 416 22.27 -11.31 12.99
N ALA A 417 21.29 -10.92 13.81
CA ALA A 417 21.32 -11.24 15.24
C ALA A 417 21.26 -12.75 15.55
N PRO A 418 20.42 -13.56 14.87
CA PRO A 418 20.38 -15.01 15.09
C PRO A 418 21.59 -15.77 14.51
N LEU A 419 22.20 -15.25 13.44
CA LEU A 419 23.29 -15.92 12.73
C LEU A 419 24.70 -15.52 13.20
N LYS A 420 24.85 -14.38 13.88
CA LYS A 420 26.18 -13.85 14.21
C LYS A 420 26.95 -14.74 15.20
N ASP A 421 28.15 -15.11 14.81
CA ASP A 421 29.17 -15.73 15.67
C ASP A 421 30.58 -15.28 15.18
N ASP A 422 31.64 -15.65 15.93
CA ASP A 422 33.00 -15.23 15.56
C ASP A 422 33.52 -15.90 14.27
N ASN A 423 32.85 -16.97 13.82
CA ASN A 423 33.19 -17.77 12.64
C ASN A 423 32.32 -17.45 11.41
N THR A 424 31.53 -16.36 11.46
CA THR A 424 30.57 -16.01 10.40
C THR A 424 30.75 -14.58 9.89
N LEU A 425 30.74 -14.44 8.56
CA LEU A 425 30.57 -13.17 7.84
C LEU A 425 29.14 -13.15 7.32
N ILE A 426 28.37 -12.11 7.64
CA ILE A 426 26.97 -11.95 7.24
C ILE A 426 26.85 -10.65 6.47
N ILE A 427 26.21 -10.69 5.31
CA ILE A 427 25.95 -9.56 4.44
C ILE A 427 24.47 -9.57 4.08
N THR A 428 23.79 -8.44 4.26
CA THR A 428 22.34 -8.32 4.00
C THR A 428 22.07 -7.17 3.03
N ALA A 429 21.15 -7.39 2.09
CA ALA A 429 20.77 -6.38 1.09
C ALA A 429 20.00 -5.20 1.68
N ALA A 430 19.40 -5.36 2.86
CA ALA A 430 18.69 -4.30 3.55
C ALA A 430 18.91 -4.37 5.08
N ARG A 431 18.61 -3.26 5.76
CA ARG A 431 18.47 -3.17 7.21
C ARG A 431 17.24 -3.96 7.68
N SER A 432 17.17 -4.27 8.98
CA SER A 432 16.13 -5.12 9.56
C SER A 432 14.70 -4.59 9.41
N ASP A 433 14.52 -3.29 9.24
CA ASP A 433 13.25 -2.56 9.15
C ASP A 433 13.08 -1.86 7.79
N ARG A 434 13.88 -2.23 6.78
CA ARG A 434 13.89 -1.62 5.44
C ARG A 434 13.61 -2.66 4.35
N THR A 435 13.00 -2.24 3.26
CA THR A 435 12.86 -3.05 2.03
C THR A 435 14.14 -3.01 1.19
N SER A 436 14.28 -3.96 0.26
CA SER A 436 15.32 -3.97 -0.78
C SER A 436 14.67 -3.91 -2.16
N PHE A 437 15.40 -3.42 -3.17
CA PHE A 437 14.83 -3.10 -4.48
C PHE A 437 15.34 -4.00 -5.62
N GLY A 438 14.62 -3.95 -6.75
CA GLY A 438 14.99 -4.64 -7.99
C GLY A 438 14.50 -6.07 -8.13
N CYS A 439 13.52 -6.51 -7.30
CA CYS A 439 12.95 -7.87 -7.36
C CYS A 439 11.93 -8.10 -8.49
N ASP A 440 11.82 -7.18 -9.45
CA ASP A 440 10.94 -7.31 -10.59
C ASP A 440 11.38 -8.45 -11.53
N ASP A 441 10.41 -9.18 -12.09
CA ASP A 441 10.65 -10.31 -12.99
C ASP A 441 11.29 -9.90 -14.33
N GLN A 442 11.27 -8.62 -14.69
CA GLN A 442 11.96 -8.07 -15.86
C GLN A 442 13.44 -7.80 -15.61
N ASN A 443 13.88 -7.71 -14.35
CA ASN A 443 15.27 -7.45 -14.02
C ASN A 443 16.11 -8.72 -14.10
N ASP A 444 17.34 -8.61 -14.60
CA ASP A 444 18.30 -9.71 -14.53
C ASP A 444 18.79 -9.97 -13.10
N PHE A 445 18.79 -8.93 -12.26
CA PHE A 445 19.32 -8.94 -10.89
C PHE A 445 18.53 -8.01 -9.97
N THR A 446 18.48 -8.35 -8.68
CA THR A 446 18.18 -7.37 -7.62
C THR A 446 19.27 -6.32 -7.54
N TYR A 447 18.97 -5.14 -7.00
CA TYR A 447 19.93 -4.02 -6.98
C TYR A 447 21.18 -4.38 -6.19
N PHE A 448 20.98 -5.03 -5.04
CA PHE A 448 22.08 -5.49 -4.22
C PHE A 448 22.90 -6.58 -4.90
N SER A 449 22.27 -7.61 -5.50
CA SER A 449 23.02 -8.67 -6.18
C SER A 449 23.84 -8.16 -7.36
N GLU A 450 23.31 -7.21 -8.12
CA GLU A 450 24.05 -6.61 -9.23
C GLU A 450 25.28 -5.85 -8.71
N ALA A 451 25.06 -4.95 -7.75
CA ALA A 451 26.11 -4.16 -7.14
C ALA A 451 27.19 -5.04 -6.50
N TYR A 452 26.79 -6.07 -5.75
CA TYR A 452 27.70 -6.93 -5.01
C TYR A 452 28.41 -7.94 -5.91
N PHE A 453 27.68 -8.80 -6.63
CA PHE A 453 28.28 -9.91 -7.37
C PHE A 453 28.83 -9.50 -8.74
N LYS A 454 28.09 -8.69 -9.50
CA LYS A 454 28.48 -8.33 -10.87
C LYS A 454 29.53 -7.22 -10.88
N GLU A 455 29.39 -6.22 -10.03
CA GLU A 455 30.22 -5.01 -10.09
C GLU A 455 31.35 -4.97 -9.06
N ALA A 456 31.05 -5.20 -7.78
CA ALA A 456 32.01 -4.99 -6.69
C ALA A 456 32.94 -6.19 -6.42
N LEU A 457 32.40 -7.41 -6.40
CA LEU A 457 33.14 -8.61 -6.00
C LEU A 457 34.32 -8.96 -6.94
N PRO A 458 34.20 -8.88 -8.28
CA PRO A 458 35.33 -9.14 -9.19
C PRO A 458 36.48 -8.14 -9.04
N ARG A 459 36.19 -6.96 -8.47
CA ARG A 459 37.12 -5.82 -8.36
C ARG A 459 37.61 -5.61 -6.93
N SER A 460 37.45 -6.60 -6.06
CA SER A 460 37.76 -6.50 -4.63
C SER A 460 38.69 -7.60 -4.16
N ALA A 461 39.62 -7.25 -3.27
CA ALA A 461 40.49 -8.21 -2.59
C ALA A 461 39.75 -8.95 -1.47
N GLY A 462 38.57 -8.46 -1.05
CA GLY A 462 37.74 -8.81 0.11
C GLY A 462 36.30 -9.22 -0.25
N PHE A 463 35.67 -10.15 0.47
CA PHE A 463 34.19 -10.18 0.52
C PHE A 463 33.65 -8.94 1.25
N ALA A 464 34.28 -8.54 2.35
CA ALA A 464 33.93 -7.31 3.07
C ALA A 464 34.19 -6.03 2.24
N GLU A 465 35.33 -5.95 1.55
CA GLU A 465 35.63 -4.82 0.65
C GLU A 465 34.63 -4.75 -0.52
N ALA A 466 34.18 -5.90 -1.05
CA ALA A 466 33.15 -5.93 -2.07
C ALA A 466 31.83 -5.36 -1.55
N PHE A 467 31.48 -5.63 -0.29
CA PHE A 467 30.31 -5.03 0.34
C PHE A 467 30.43 -3.51 0.48
N ASP A 468 31.58 -2.99 0.93
CA ASP A 468 31.78 -1.54 1.08
C ASP A 468 31.55 -0.81 -0.25
N LYS A 469 32.02 -1.38 -1.37
CA LYS A 469 31.78 -0.85 -2.72
C LYS A 469 30.31 -1.02 -3.15
N ALA A 470 29.72 -2.19 -2.91
CA ALA A 470 28.33 -2.47 -3.27
C ALA A 470 27.36 -1.53 -2.55
N LYS A 471 27.61 -1.21 -1.28
CA LYS A 471 26.80 -0.27 -0.50
C LYS A 471 26.71 1.10 -1.16
N VAL A 472 27.82 1.60 -1.68
CA VAL A 472 27.87 2.90 -2.40
C VAL A 472 27.08 2.82 -3.71
N LEU A 473 27.22 1.72 -4.46
CA LEU A 473 26.50 1.51 -5.73
C LEU A 473 24.99 1.40 -5.52
N VAL A 474 24.55 0.65 -4.50
CA VAL A 474 23.12 0.51 -4.15
C VAL A 474 22.52 1.86 -3.79
N GLN A 475 23.18 2.63 -2.91
CA GLN A 475 22.70 3.95 -2.52
C GLN A 475 22.57 4.88 -3.74
N ALA A 476 23.59 4.92 -4.61
CA ALA A 476 23.56 5.76 -5.80
C ALA A 476 22.42 5.39 -6.78
N ARG A 477 22.07 4.10 -6.87
CA ARG A 477 20.97 3.63 -7.71
C ARG A 477 19.61 3.98 -7.11
N GLU A 478 19.42 3.74 -5.82
CA GLU A 478 18.20 4.13 -5.10
C GLU A 478 17.95 5.64 -5.19
N GLU A 479 18.99 6.47 -4.98
CA GLU A 479 18.89 7.93 -5.11
C GLU A 479 18.52 8.40 -6.52
N ALA A 480 18.97 7.68 -7.55
CA ALA A 480 18.62 7.99 -8.94
C ALA A 480 17.15 7.66 -9.22
N ASP A 481 16.69 6.46 -8.83
CA ASP A 481 15.33 6.01 -9.06
C ASP A 481 14.29 6.83 -8.28
N PHE A 482 14.57 7.17 -7.02
CA PHE A 482 13.69 8.01 -6.20
C PHE A 482 13.51 9.40 -6.82
N ARG A 483 14.57 9.94 -7.42
CA ARG A 483 14.52 11.23 -8.13
C ARG A 483 13.71 11.15 -9.42
N GLU A 484 13.89 10.08 -10.20
CA GLU A 484 13.16 9.88 -11.46
C GLU A 484 11.68 9.55 -11.24
N GLY A 485 11.36 8.83 -10.16
CA GLY A 485 9.99 8.46 -9.78
C GLY A 485 9.20 9.52 -9.00
N GLY A 486 9.82 10.66 -8.65
CA GLY A 486 9.18 11.70 -7.84
C GLY A 486 8.89 11.28 -6.39
N MET A 487 9.58 10.26 -5.89
CA MET A 487 9.37 9.66 -4.57
C MET A 487 10.45 10.12 -3.58
N GLU A 488 10.43 11.40 -3.20
CA GLU A 488 11.43 11.99 -2.29
C GLU A 488 11.36 11.42 -0.84
N THR A 489 10.34 10.64 -0.51
CA THR A 489 10.10 10.09 0.83
C THR A 489 10.39 8.59 0.97
N GLU A 490 10.86 7.92 -0.08
CA GLU A 490 11.23 6.50 0.00
C GLU A 490 12.46 6.30 0.89
N GLU A 491 12.46 5.23 1.67
CA GLU A 491 13.54 4.92 2.58
C GLU A 491 14.55 3.97 1.93
N HIS A 492 15.83 4.33 1.97
CA HIS A 492 16.92 3.53 1.42
C HIS A 492 17.04 2.16 2.10
N SER A 493 17.50 1.16 1.35
CA SER A 493 17.61 -0.21 1.86
C SER A 493 18.64 -0.35 2.98
N GLU A 494 19.69 0.48 2.95
CA GLU A 494 20.81 0.48 3.91
C GLU A 494 21.43 -0.92 4.13
N PRO A 495 22.11 -1.51 3.12
CA PRO A 495 22.76 -2.81 3.26
C PRO A 495 23.67 -2.88 4.49
N GLN A 496 23.74 -4.05 5.14
CA GLN A 496 24.48 -4.25 6.40
C GLN A 496 25.50 -5.39 6.30
N LEU A 497 26.56 -5.30 7.10
CA LEU A 497 27.59 -6.32 7.23
C LEU A 497 27.95 -6.55 8.70
N PHE A 498 28.07 -7.83 9.06
CA PHE A 498 28.69 -8.28 10.30
C PHE A 498 29.84 -9.23 9.99
N GLN A 499 31.01 -9.04 10.61
CA GLN A 499 32.16 -9.92 10.43
C GLN A 499 32.76 -10.33 11.79
N GLY A 500 32.75 -11.64 12.07
CA GLY A 500 33.49 -12.22 13.17
C GLY A 500 35.02 -12.13 12.97
N LYS A 501 35.78 -12.06 14.06
CA LYS A 501 37.25 -11.91 14.00
C LYS A 501 37.90 -13.18 13.46
N ALA A 502 37.44 -14.36 13.89
CA ALA A 502 38.01 -15.62 13.43
C ALA A 502 37.74 -15.85 11.93
N ILE A 503 36.54 -15.56 11.43
CA ILE A 503 36.25 -15.73 9.98
C ILE A 503 37.08 -14.78 9.12
N ALA A 504 37.35 -13.55 9.60
CA ALA A 504 38.21 -12.61 8.87
C ALA A 504 39.62 -13.19 8.67
N ALA A 505 40.18 -13.82 9.70
CA ALA A 505 41.46 -14.50 9.62
C ALA A 505 41.41 -15.72 8.68
N GLN A 506 40.36 -16.54 8.77
CA GLN A 506 40.18 -17.72 7.92
C GLN A 506 40.05 -17.36 6.43
N LEU A 507 39.28 -16.32 6.10
CA LEU A 507 39.14 -15.82 4.73
C LEU A 507 40.45 -15.29 4.17
N LYS A 508 41.27 -14.63 5.01
CA LYS A 508 42.62 -14.19 4.63
C LYS A 508 43.53 -15.39 4.35
N ALA A 509 43.48 -16.43 5.17
CA ALA A 509 44.25 -17.67 4.97
C ALA A 509 43.82 -18.39 3.68
N TRP A 510 42.52 -18.53 3.46
CA TRP A 510 41.96 -19.11 2.23
C TRP A 510 42.43 -18.36 0.98
N ARG A 511 42.41 -17.02 1.00
CA ARG A 511 42.87 -16.23 -0.16
C ARG A 511 44.38 -16.26 -0.39
N ALA A 512 45.16 -16.43 0.67
CA ALA A 512 46.62 -16.50 0.58
C ALA A 512 47.13 -17.86 0.09
N GLN A 513 46.27 -18.89 0.06
CA GLN A 513 46.67 -20.22 -0.40
C GLN A 513 46.99 -20.22 -1.90
N ALA A 514 47.99 -21.00 -2.32
CA ALA A 514 48.33 -21.15 -3.73
C ALA A 514 47.15 -21.78 -4.49
N ARG A 515 46.64 -21.05 -5.51
CA ARG A 515 45.51 -21.48 -6.33
C ARG A 515 45.87 -22.76 -7.09
#